data_AF-A0A1I2G8J0-F1
#
_entry.id   AF-A0A1I2G8J0-F1
#
_cell.length_a   1.000
_cell.length_b   1.000
_cell.length_c   1.000
_cell.angle_alpha   90.00
_cell.angle_beta   90.00
_cell.angle_gamma   90.00
#
_symmetry.space_group_name_H-M   'P 1'
#
loop_
_entity.id
_entity.type
_entity.pdbx_description
1 polymer ?
#
loop_
_entity_poly.entity_id
_entity_poly.type
_entity_poly.pdbx_seq_one_letter_code
_entity_poly.pdbx_strand_id
1 'polypeptide(L)'
;MLDGRRCVGAEYLDPDLIHTRTVRARREVIVSCGSIDTPKLLMLSGIGPAAHLREVGVEVVVDSAGVGKNLQDHPEGVIMWEAKQPMPTTSSQWWEAGIFYDTEPGLDRPT
;
A
#
# COMPACT_ATOMS: atom_id res chain seq x y z
N MET A 1 6.52 14.45 12.31
CA MET A 1 7.14 15.67 12.88
C MET A 1 8.61 15.75 12.48
N LEU A 2 9.04 16.92 12.01
CA LEU A 2 10.40 17.13 11.49
C LEU A 2 11.08 18.31 12.22
N ASP A 3 12.37 18.16 12.50
CA ASP A 3 13.29 19.21 12.92
C ASP A 3 14.34 19.37 11.82
N GLY A 4 14.13 20.35 10.94
CA GLY A 4 14.82 20.43 9.65
C GLY A 4 14.61 19.15 8.83
N ARG A 5 15.69 18.40 8.59
CA ARG A 5 15.67 17.11 7.86
C ARG A 5 15.57 15.88 8.76
N ARG A 6 15.52 16.06 10.08
CA ARG A 6 15.46 14.95 11.04
C ARG A 6 14.01 14.67 11.44
N CYS A 7 13.55 13.42 11.28
CA CYS A 7 12.29 12.99 11.88
C CYS A 7 12.47 12.79 13.39
N VAL A 8 11.63 13.47 14.19
CA VAL A 8 11.71 13.47 15.67
C VAL A 8 10.55 12.75 16.33
N GLY A 9 9.57 12.30 15.56
CA GLY A 9 8.36 11.68 16.07
C GLY A 9 7.20 11.73 15.09
N ALA A 10 6.05 11.30 15.58
CA ALA A 10 4.79 11.24 14.84
C ALA A 10 3.66 11.86 15.67
N GLU A 11 2.68 12.39 14.96
CA GLU A 11 1.39 12.79 15.51
C GLU A 11 0.36 11.73 15.13
N TYR A 12 -0.54 11.41 16.05
CA TYR A 12 -1.58 10.41 15.85
C TYR A 12 -2.85 10.86 16.57
N LEU A 13 -4.00 10.40 16.09
CA LEU A 13 -5.27 10.60 16.77
C LEU A 13 -5.45 9.57 17.89
N ASP A 14 -5.92 10.00 19.04
CA ASP A 14 -6.42 9.11 20.09
C ASP A 14 -7.59 8.25 19.56
N PRO A 15 -7.95 7.16 20.26
CA PRO A 15 -9.04 6.28 19.83
C PRO A 15 -10.40 6.97 19.66
N ASP A 16 -10.59 8.15 20.27
CA ASP A 16 -11.79 8.97 20.10
C ASP A 16 -11.84 9.74 18.77
N LEU A 17 -10.74 9.72 18.00
CA LEU A 17 -10.58 10.38 16.70
C LEU A 17 -10.70 11.91 16.74
N ILE A 18 -10.68 12.52 17.93
CA ILE A 18 -10.84 13.96 18.13
C ILE A 18 -9.53 14.56 18.62
N HIS A 19 -8.87 13.90 19.57
CA HIS A 19 -7.67 14.44 20.18
C HIS A 19 -6.41 13.98 19.44
N THR A 20 -5.56 14.94 19.07
CA THR A 20 -4.22 14.64 18.53
C THR A 20 -3.22 14.49 19.67
N ARG A 21 -2.41 13.44 19.62
CA ARG A 21 -1.24 13.22 20.47
C ARG A 21 0.04 13.16 19.67
N THR A 22 1.14 13.38 20.38
CA THR A 22 2.49 13.29 19.84
C THR A 22 3.27 12.18 20.52
N VAL A 23 3.99 11.38 19.74
CA VAL A 23 5.04 10.46 20.23
C VAL A 23 6.40 10.89 19.68
N ARG A 24 7.42 10.95 20.55
CA ARG A 24 8.80 11.29 20.16
C ARG A 24 9.68 10.06 20.04
N ALA A 25 10.57 10.09 19.05
CA ALA A 25 11.57 9.05 18.83
C ALA A 25 12.98 9.58 19.16
N ARG A 26 13.75 8.81 19.94
CA ARG A 26 15.12 9.19 20.32
C ARG A 26 16.16 8.93 19.22
N ARG A 27 15.91 7.92 18.37
CA ARG A 27 16.86 7.47 17.35
C ARG A 27 16.26 7.60 15.96
N GLU A 28 15.28 6.77 15.64
CA GLU A 28 14.74 6.61 14.30
C GLU A 28 13.23 6.49 14.31
N VAL A 29 12.62 6.81 13.18
CA VAL A 29 11.21 6.61 12.88
C VAL A 29 11.13 5.76 11.62
N ILE A 30 10.42 4.64 11.69
CA ILE A 30 10.22 3.72 10.58
C ILE A 30 8.76 3.84 10.14
N VAL A 31 8.52 4.10 8.86
CA VAL A 31 7.17 4.17 8.30
C VAL A 31 6.84 2.84 7.63
N SER A 32 5.79 2.18 8.13
CA SER A 32 5.36 0.85 7.67
C SER A 32 3.83 0.82 7.48
N CYS A 33 3.26 1.86 6.89
CA CYS A 33 1.81 2.01 6.70
C CYS A 33 1.30 1.29 5.42
N GLY A 34 2.08 0.38 4.83
CA GLY A 34 1.74 -0.28 3.57
C GLY A 34 1.96 0.59 2.34
N SER A 35 1.72 0.04 1.14
CA SER A 35 2.00 0.66 -0.16
C SER A 35 1.13 1.90 -0.46
N ILE A 36 -0.05 1.99 0.15
CA ILE A 36 -1.01 3.08 -0.04
C ILE A 36 -0.76 4.23 0.95
N ASP A 37 -0.74 3.94 2.26
CA ASP A 37 -0.68 5.00 3.27
C ASP A 37 0.75 5.49 3.57
N THR A 38 1.79 4.71 3.30
CA THR A 38 3.19 5.18 3.44
C THR A 38 3.48 6.40 2.56
N PRO A 39 3.27 6.38 1.23
CA PRO A 39 3.52 7.56 0.41
C PRO A 39 2.60 8.73 0.77
N LYS A 40 1.35 8.47 1.18
CA LYS A 40 0.43 9.50 1.67
C LYS A 40 0.98 10.20 2.91
N LEU A 41 1.41 9.45 3.92
CA LEU A 41 1.97 10.01 5.16
C LEU A 41 3.25 10.80 4.89
N LEU A 42 4.12 10.31 4.00
CA LEU A 42 5.31 11.05 3.56
C LEU A 42 4.93 12.39 2.91
N MET A 43 3.97 12.38 1.97
CA MET A 43 3.50 13.60 1.30
C MET A 43 2.87 14.58 2.28
N LEU A 44 2.02 14.13 3.20
CA LEU A 44 1.45 14.96 4.28
C LEU A 44 2.53 15.54 5.21
N SER A 45 3.68 14.88 5.31
CA SER A 45 4.85 15.35 6.06
C SER A 45 5.79 16.22 5.22
N GLY A 46 5.41 16.62 4.00
CA GLY A 46 6.21 17.46 3.12
C GLY A 46 7.31 16.73 2.34
N ILE A 47 7.23 15.40 2.22
CA ILE A 47 8.20 14.56 1.50
C ILE A 47 7.51 13.94 0.28
N GLY A 48 7.80 14.45 -0.92
CA GLY A 48 7.16 13.98 -2.15
C GLY A 48 7.36 14.92 -3.35
N PRO A 49 6.61 14.74 -4.45
CA PRO A 49 6.79 15.55 -5.65
C PRO A 49 6.46 17.04 -5.37
N ALA A 50 7.45 17.93 -5.44
CA ALA A 50 7.29 19.31 -4.95
C ALA A 50 6.20 20.11 -5.65
N ALA A 51 5.96 19.89 -6.95
CA ALA A 51 4.87 20.57 -7.68
C ALA A 51 3.50 20.19 -7.12
N HIS A 52 3.27 18.90 -6.90
CA HIS A 52 2.02 18.39 -6.34
C HIS A 52 1.82 18.85 -4.88
N LEU A 53 2.86 18.78 -4.05
CA LEU A 53 2.79 19.26 -2.67
C LEU A 53 2.39 20.74 -2.60
N ARG A 54 2.98 21.59 -3.44
CA ARG A 54 2.61 23.01 -3.53
C ARG A 54 1.16 23.21 -4.01
N GLU A 55 0.72 22.42 -4.98
CA GLU A 55 -0.65 22.46 -5.51
C GLU A 55 -1.69 22.21 -4.42
N VAL A 56 -1.42 21.27 -3.50
CA VAL A 56 -2.33 20.91 -2.41
C VAL A 56 -2.06 21.67 -1.09
N GLY A 57 -1.19 22.68 -1.11
CA GLY A 57 -0.92 23.55 0.04
C GLY A 57 -0.05 22.92 1.14
N VAL A 58 0.75 21.90 0.83
CA VAL A 58 1.70 21.29 1.77
C VAL A 58 3.10 21.88 1.58
N GLU A 59 3.73 22.27 2.68
CA GLU A 59 5.12 22.75 2.68
C GLU A 59 6.07 21.64 2.20
N VAL A 60 6.98 21.99 1.27
CA VAL A 60 7.95 21.04 0.72
C VAL A 60 9.20 21.00 1.60
N VAL A 61 9.40 19.90 2.31
CA VAL A 61 10.63 19.63 3.09
C VAL A 61 11.67 18.90 2.24
N VAL A 62 11.23 17.91 1.45
CA VAL A 62 12.07 17.14 0.52
C VAL A 62 11.31 16.93 -0.78
N ASP A 63 11.89 17.42 -1.88
CA ASP A 63 11.40 17.11 -3.23
C ASP A 63 11.84 15.70 -3.63
N SER A 64 10.89 14.77 -3.68
CA SER A 64 11.12 13.38 -4.04
C SER A 64 10.03 12.90 -4.99
N ALA A 65 10.29 13.01 -6.29
CA ALA A 65 9.34 12.69 -7.34
C ALA A 65 8.87 11.22 -7.36
N GLY A 66 9.64 10.31 -6.75
CA GLY A 66 9.32 8.88 -6.70
C GLY A 66 8.29 8.50 -5.62
N VAL A 67 8.06 9.35 -4.62
CA VAL A 67 7.07 9.05 -3.56
C VAL A 67 5.68 8.94 -4.18
N GLY A 68 5.00 7.82 -3.91
CA GLY A 68 3.66 7.53 -4.45
C GLY A 68 3.65 7.08 -5.91
N LYS A 69 4.81 6.81 -6.51
CA LYS A 69 4.93 6.26 -7.87
C LYS A 69 5.28 4.76 -7.83
N ASN A 70 5.20 4.13 -9.00
CA ASN A 70 5.53 2.72 -9.19
C ASN A 70 4.73 1.77 -8.27
N LEU A 71 3.45 2.07 -8.05
CA LEU A 71 2.54 1.09 -7.46
C LEU A 71 2.38 -0.06 -8.44
N GLN A 72 2.71 -1.26 -7.97
CA GLN A 72 2.53 -2.51 -8.68
C GLN A 72 1.54 -3.35 -7.89
N ASP A 73 0.69 -4.07 -8.61
CA ASP A 73 -0.27 -4.99 -8.03
C ASP A 73 -0.42 -6.19 -8.96
N HIS A 74 -1.06 -7.25 -8.46
CA HIS A 74 -1.43 -8.40 -9.27
C HIS A 74 -2.89 -8.20 -9.73
N PRO A 75 -3.14 -7.90 -11.01
CA PRO A 75 -4.51 -7.77 -11.50
C PRO A 75 -5.21 -9.12 -11.42
N GLU A 76 -6.39 -9.14 -10.82
CA GLU A 76 -7.22 -10.34 -10.67
C GLU A 76 -8.44 -10.27 -11.59
N GLY A 77 -8.75 -11.39 -12.24
CA GLY A 77 -9.98 -11.59 -12.99
C GLY A 77 -10.78 -12.74 -12.39
N VAL A 78 -12.00 -12.45 -11.95
CA VAL A 78 -12.88 -13.48 -11.36
C VAL A 78 -13.73 -14.12 -12.45
N ILE A 79 -13.65 -15.43 -12.57
CA ILE A 79 -14.56 -16.21 -13.42
C ILE A 79 -15.33 -17.18 -12.53
N MET A 80 -16.66 -17.18 -12.70
CA MET A 80 -17.57 -17.94 -11.85
C MET A 80 -18.23 -19.05 -12.66
N TRP A 81 -18.27 -20.25 -12.08
CA TRP A 81 -19.00 -21.39 -12.61
C TRP A 81 -19.78 -22.08 -11.49
N GLU A 82 -20.85 -22.78 -11.87
CA GLU A 82 -21.56 -23.67 -10.96
C GLU A 82 -20.72 -24.90 -10.63
N ALA A 83 -20.53 -25.16 -9.34
CA ALA A 83 -19.83 -26.34 -8.88
C ALA A 83 -20.69 -27.59 -9.13
N LYS A 84 -20.10 -28.63 -9.73
CA LYS A 84 -20.78 -29.92 -9.97
C LYS A 84 -21.03 -30.73 -8.69
N GLN A 85 -20.35 -30.36 -7.60
CA GLN A 85 -20.43 -31.01 -6.29
C GLN A 85 -20.41 -29.94 -5.19
N PRO A 86 -20.92 -30.23 -3.99
CA PRO A 86 -20.83 -29.31 -2.87
C PRO A 86 -19.38 -28.90 -2.57
N MET A 87 -19.14 -27.61 -2.37
CA MET A 87 -17.83 -27.11 -1.98
C MET A 87 -17.40 -27.67 -0.61
N PRO A 88 -16.10 -27.93 -0.40
CA PRO A 88 -15.60 -28.37 0.90
C PRO A 88 -15.87 -27.30 1.98
N THR A 89 -16.29 -27.75 3.16
CA THR A 89 -16.61 -26.86 4.29
C THR A 89 -15.38 -26.36 5.03
N THR A 90 -14.19 -26.87 4.69
CA THR A 90 -12.91 -26.46 5.26
C THR A 90 -11.90 -26.22 4.13
N SER A 91 -11.29 -25.04 4.11
CA SER A 91 -10.16 -24.72 3.24
C SER A 91 -9.26 -23.66 3.89
N SER A 92 -7.97 -23.69 3.56
CA SER A 92 -7.05 -22.58 3.85
C SER A 92 -7.17 -21.42 2.85
N GLN A 93 -7.71 -21.68 1.65
CA GLN A 93 -7.96 -20.70 0.59
C GLN A 93 -9.20 -21.12 -0.21
N TRP A 94 -10.26 -20.29 -0.23
CA TRP A 94 -11.46 -20.52 -1.07
C TRP A 94 -11.48 -19.66 -2.34
N TRP A 95 -10.48 -18.80 -2.48
CA TRP A 95 -10.44 -17.76 -3.51
C TRP A 95 -9.73 -18.17 -4.79
N GLU A 96 -8.88 -19.18 -4.74
CA GLU A 96 -8.02 -19.54 -5.87
C GLU A 96 -8.35 -20.94 -6.38
N ALA A 97 -8.83 -21.01 -7.62
CA ALA A 97 -8.79 -22.22 -8.43
C ALA A 97 -7.89 -21.94 -9.64
N GLY A 98 -6.70 -22.54 -9.67
CA GLY A 98 -5.80 -22.43 -10.82
C GLY A 98 -6.32 -23.28 -11.97
N ILE A 99 -6.77 -22.64 -13.06
CA ILE A 99 -7.02 -23.32 -14.33
C ILE A 99 -5.75 -23.19 -15.16
N PHE A 100 -5.08 -24.32 -15.38
CA PHE A 100 -3.97 -24.40 -16.30
C PHE A 100 -4.50 -24.89 -17.65
N TYR A 101 -4.29 -24.11 -18.70
CA TYR A 101 -4.66 -24.47 -20.06
C TYR A 101 -3.53 -24.10 -21.02
N ASP A 102 -3.31 -24.94 -22.02
CA ASP A 102 -2.26 -24.75 -22.99
C ASP A 102 -2.66 -23.62 -23.94
N THR A 103 -1.86 -22.56 -24.02
CA THR A 103 -2.09 -21.47 -24.98
C THR A 103 -1.78 -21.90 -26.42
N GLU A 104 -0.92 -22.91 -26.58
CA GLU A 104 -0.55 -23.51 -27.86
C GLU A 104 -0.90 -25.00 -27.91
N PRO A 105 -1.47 -25.49 -29.02
CA PRO A 105 -1.77 -26.92 -29.18
C PRO A 105 -0.51 -27.79 -29.16
N GLY A 106 -0.53 -28.88 -28.38
CA GLY A 106 0.50 -29.94 -28.43
C GLY A 106 1.63 -29.81 -27.41
N LEU A 107 1.53 -28.87 -26.46
CA LEU A 107 2.45 -28.79 -25.33
C LEU A 107 2.09 -29.82 -24.25
N ASP A 108 3.10 -30.36 -23.58
CA ASP A 108 2.95 -31.34 -22.49
C ASP A 108 2.77 -30.68 -21.11
N ARG A 109 2.87 -29.35 -21.06
CA ARG A 109 2.66 -28.52 -19.87
C ARG A 109 2.30 -27.08 -20.25
N PRO A 110 1.59 -26.36 -19.36
CA PRO A 110 1.31 -24.94 -19.54
C PRO A 110 2.61 -24.14 -19.60
N THR A 111 2.68 -23.21 -20.53
CA THR A 111 3.73 -22.17 -20.61
C THR A 111 3.35 -20.92 -19.84
#